data_AF-A0A0A9XL92-F1
#
_entry.id   AF-A0A0A9XL92-F1
#
_cell.length_a   1.000
_cell.length_b   1.000
_cell.length_c   1.000
_cell.angle_alpha   90.00
_cell.angle_beta   90.00
_cell.angle_gamma   90.00
#
_symmetry.space_group_name_H-M   'P 1'
#
loop_
_entity.id
_entity.type
_entity.pdbx_description
1 polymer ?
#
loop_
_entity_poly.entity_id
_entity_poly.type
_entity_poly.pdbx_seq_one_letter_code
_entity_poly.pdbx_strand_id
1 'polypeptide(L)'
;TNAHRHMNPDRICNVLLSPEAVSHLTKDIDIFESLKSNDDEIKIRAMKHIIVNAIMGERMPKAAMSVIKYTLNSRNHELFKLVLLFWECIERVDPNTGKLYPEMILVCNSIKNNLEHANEFVRGITLRFLSKIKEVEILES
;
A
#
# COMPACT_ATOMS: atom_id res chain seq x y z
N THR A 1 -4.25 29.03 5.80
CA THR A 1 -2.79 28.86 5.57
C THR A 1 -2.58 27.56 4.82
N ASN A 2 -2.67 27.62 3.49
CA ASN A 2 -2.61 26.46 2.60
C ASN A 2 -1.15 26.02 2.44
N ALA A 3 -0.78 24.93 3.11
CA ALA A 3 0.46 24.22 2.80
C ALA A 3 0.32 23.65 1.38
N HIS A 4 1.11 24.19 0.45
CA HIS A 4 1.23 23.66 -0.90
C HIS A 4 1.59 22.17 -0.83
N ARG A 5 0.64 21.32 -1.26
CA ARG A 5 0.85 19.89 -1.48
C ARG A 5 1.81 19.74 -2.65
N HIS A 6 3.10 19.64 -2.35
CA HIS A 6 4.10 19.35 -3.37
C HIS A 6 3.99 17.87 -3.72
N MET A 7 3.27 17.55 -4.80
CA MET A 7 3.36 16.24 -5.42
C MET A 7 4.75 16.12 -6.02
N ASN A 8 5.52 15.11 -5.61
CA ASN A 8 6.87 14.88 -6.15
C ASN A 8 6.76 14.57 -7.65
N PRO A 9 7.36 15.36 -8.55
CA PRO A 9 7.22 15.19 -10.00
C PRO A 9 7.81 13.88 -10.53
N ASP A 10 8.71 13.21 -9.78
CA ASP A 10 9.28 11.91 -10.14
C ASP A 10 8.41 10.72 -9.73
N ARG A 11 7.28 10.97 -9.07
CA ARG A 11 6.35 9.94 -8.61
C ARG A 11 5.38 9.58 -9.74
N ILE A 12 5.67 8.48 -10.44
CA ILE A 12 4.77 7.90 -11.44
C ILE A 12 3.57 7.29 -10.70
N CYS A 13 2.50 8.06 -10.54
CA CYS A 13 1.22 7.53 -10.06
C CYS A 13 0.40 7.04 -11.27
N ASN A 14 0.31 5.72 -11.44
CA ASN A 14 -0.42 5.10 -12.55
C ASN A 14 -1.92 4.93 -12.28
N VAL A 15 -2.43 5.40 -11.15
CA VAL A 15 -3.83 5.22 -10.74
C VAL A 15 -4.61 6.49 -11.01
N LEU A 16 -5.53 6.42 -11.96
CA LEU A 16 -6.49 7.48 -12.24
C LEU A 16 -7.80 7.17 -11.51
N LEU A 17 -8.25 8.10 -10.66
CA LEU A 17 -9.47 7.96 -9.88
C LEU A 17 -10.54 8.92 -10.42
N SER A 18 -11.77 8.43 -10.59
CA SER A 18 -12.89 9.33 -10.90
C SER A 18 -13.27 10.14 -9.66
N PRO A 19 -13.67 11.42 -9.81
CA PRO A 19 -14.13 12.24 -8.70
C PRO A 19 -15.31 11.64 -7.92
N GLU A 20 -16.21 10.94 -8.61
CA GLU A 20 -17.35 10.28 -7.95
C GLU A 20 -16.88 9.16 -7.03
N ALA A 21 -15.98 8.29 -7.51
CA ALA A 21 -15.46 7.17 -6.74
C ALA A 21 -14.75 7.65 -5.45
N VAL A 22 -14.01 8.74 -5.54
CA VAL A 22 -13.37 9.39 -4.40
C VAL A 22 -14.40 9.80 -3.35
N SER A 23 -15.49 10.47 -3.75
CA SER A 23 -16.50 10.97 -2.81
C SER A 23 -17.21 9.88 -1.99
N HIS A 24 -17.41 8.70 -2.60
CA HIS A 24 -17.99 7.54 -1.92
C HIS A 24 -17.01 6.90 -0.93
N LEU A 25 -15.71 6.97 -1.24
CA LEU A 25 -14.62 6.42 -0.46
C LEU A 25 -14.04 7.39 0.60
N THR A 26 -14.62 8.58 0.79
CA THR A 26 -14.18 9.52 1.84
C THR A 26 -15.22 9.69 2.95
N LYS A 27 -16.32 8.93 2.94
CA LYS A 27 -17.31 8.95 4.02
C LYS A 27 -16.68 8.48 5.34
N ASP A 28 -17.05 9.14 6.45
CA ASP A 28 -16.54 8.89 7.80
C ASP A 28 -16.74 7.42 8.21
N ILE A 29 -15.68 6.65 8.06
CA ILE A 29 -15.56 5.27 8.51
C ILE A 29 -14.30 5.24 9.37
N ASP A 30 -14.34 4.55 10.51
CA ASP A 30 -13.10 4.21 11.21
C ASP A 30 -12.35 3.16 10.39
N ILE A 31 -11.50 3.65 9.48
CA ILE A 31 -10.75 2.85 8.51
C ILE A 31 -9.88 1.81 9.22
N PHE A 32 -9.26 2.19 10.34
CA PHE A 32 -8.36 1.31 11.08
C PHE A 32 -9.10 0.23 11.84
N GLU A 33 -10.30 0.52 12.37
CA GLU A 33 -11.15 -0.51 12.96
C GLU A 33 -11.68 -1.46 11.89
N SER A 34 -12.06 -0.93 10.73
CA SER A 34 -12.53 -1.72 9.59
C SER A 34 -11.48 -2.74 9.10
N LEU A 35 -10.20 -2.37 9.11
CA LEU A 35 -9.10 -3.29 8.78
C LEU A 35 -8.99 -4.48 9.73
N LYS A 36 -9.41 -4.33 10.99
CA LYS A 36 -9.35 -5.41 12.00
C LYS A 36 -10.44 -6.46 11.84
N SER A 37 -11.47 -6.17 11.03
CA SER A 37 -12.56 -7.11 10.76
C SER A 37 -12.02 -8.45 10.25
N ASN A 38 -12.77 -9.53 10.43
CA ASN A 38 -12.47 -10.82 9.79
C ASN A 38 -13.07 -10.93 8.38
N ASP A 39 -13.91 -9.98 7.98
CA ASP A 39 -14.53 -9.93 6.66
C ASP A 39 -13.62 -9.22 5.65
N ASP A 40 -13.21 -9.96 4.61
CA ASP A 40 -12.35 -9.44 3.55
C ASP A 40 -13.02 -8.29 2.77
N GLU A 41 -14.36 -8.26 2.62
CA GLU A 41 -15.06 -7.17 1.92
C GLU A 41 -14.97 -5.84 2.68
N ILE A 42 -14.97 -5.90 4.01
CA ILE A 42 -14.77 -4.73 4.87
C ILE A 42 -13.31 -4.25 4.73
N LYS A 43 -12.35 -5.17 4.73
CA LYS A 43 -10.93 -4.84 4.54
C LYS A 43 -10.66 -4.26 3.16
N ILE A 44 -11.27 -4.80 2.11
CA ILE A 44 -11.14 -4.31 0.73
C ILE A 44 -11.61 -2.86 0.64
N ARG A 45 -12.77 -2.53 1.22
CA ARG A 45 -13.26 -1.15 1.28
C ARG A 45 -12.29 -0.26 2.07
N ALA A 46 -11.87 -0.69 3.26
CA ALA A 46 -10.90 0.07 4.05
C ALA A 46 -9.58 0.32 3.31
N MET A 47 -9.05 -0.68 2.60
CA MET A 47 -7.83 -0.54 1.79
C MET A 47 -8.00 0.44 0.63
N LYS A 48 -9.15 0.42 -0.05
CA LYS A 48 -9.47 1.40 -1.11
C LYS A 48 -9.45 2.82 -0.54
N HIS A 49 -10.06 3.04 0.63
CA HIS A 49 -10.03 4.35 1.31
C HIS A 49 -8.59 4.79 1.64
N ILE A 50 -7.77 3.90 2.22
CA ILE A 50 -6.36 4.21 2.56
C ILE A 50 -5.57 4.62 1.33
N ILE A 51 -5.72 3.91 0.21
CA ILE A 51 -4.99 4.20 -1.02
C ILE A 51 -5.40 5.56 -1.59
N VAL A 52 -6.70 5.88 -1.60
CA VAL A 52 -7.20 7.19 -2.05
C VAL A 52 -6.58 8.30 -1.19
N ASN A 53 -6.61 8.16 0.14
CA ASN A 53 -6.05 9.15 1.05
C ASN A 53 -4.52 9.30 0.85
N ALA A 54 -3.81 8.19 0.64
CA ALA A 54 -2.38 8.20 0.35
C ALA A 54 -2.06 8.96 -0.97
N ILE A 55 -2.86 8.74 -2.02
CA ILE A 55 -2.70 9.44 -3.31
C ILE A 55 -3.00 10.94 -3.16
N MET A 56 -3.97 11.31 -2.32
CA MET A 56 -4.26 12.71 -2.00
C MET A 56 -3.17 13.43 -1.18
N GLY A 57 -2.14 12.69 -0.76
CA GLY A 57 -1.05 13.18 0.06
C GLY A 57 -1.39 13.29 1.55
N GLU A 58 -2.47 12.65 2.01
CA GLU A 58 -2.78 12.60 3.42
C GLU A 58 -1.77 11.70 4.15
N ARG A 59 -1.12 12.23 5.18
CA ARG A 59 -0.19 11.46 6.00
C ARG A 59 -0.96 10.57 6.96
N MET A 60 -0.81 9.26 6.81
CA MET A 60 -1.41 8.25 7.70
C MET A 60 -0.31 7.41 8.38
N PRO A 61 0.34 7.90 9.46
CA PRO A 61 1.47 7.22 10.09
C PRO A 61 1.16 5.80 10.58
N LYS A 62 -0.10 5.53 10.95
CA LYS A 62 -0.56 4.22 11.42
C LYS A 62 -0.93 3.24 10.30
N ALA A 63 -0.99 3.70 9.04
CA ALA A 63 -1.45 2.89 7.92
C ALA A 63 -0.51 1.73 7.62
N ALA A 64 0.80 1.98 7.46
CA ALA A 64 1.77 0.94 7.11
C ALA A 64 1.71 -0.25 8.07
N MET A 65 1.82 -0.01 9.38
CA MET A 65 1.76 -1.07 10.39
C MET A 65 0.39 -1.77 10.44
N SER A 66 -0.71 -1.04 10.26
CA SER A 66 -2.06 -1.63 10.23
C SER A 66 -2.26 -2.53 9.01
N VAL A 67 -1.79 -2.11 7.84
CA VAL A 67 -1.81 -2.90 6.60
C VAL A 67 -0.98 -4.17 6.79
N ILE A 68 0.25 -4.06 7.32
CA ILE A 68 1.11 -5.22 7.61
C ILE A 68 0.39 -6.21 8.52
N LYS A 69 -0.15 -5.73 9.64
CA LYS A 69 -0.75 -6.59 10.67
C LYS A 69 -2.02 -7.31 10.21
N TYR A 70 -2.88 -6.61 9.46
CA TYR A 70 -4.25 -7.07 9.22
C TYR A 70 -4.52 -7.57 7.80
N THR A 71 -3.65 -7.28 6.84
CA THR A 71 -3.91 -7.57 5.41
C THR A 71 -2.79 -8.29 4.67
N LEU A 72 -1.53 -8.19 5.14
CA LEU A 72 -0.36 -8.69 4.39
C LEU A 72 -0.42 -10.18 4.06
N ASN A 73 -0.98 -10.99 4.97
CA ASN A 73 -1.11 -12.44 4.82
C ASN A 73 -2.51 -12.87 4.36
N SER A 74 -3.31 -11.97 3.78
CA SER A 74 -4.63 -12.35 3.28
C SER A 74 -4.52 -13.31 2.09
N ARG A 75 -5.43 -14.28 2.03
CA ARG A 75 -5.58 -15.21 0.90
C ARG A 75 -6.46 -14.63 -0.22
N ASN A 76 -7.16 -13.53 0.05
CA ASN A 76 -8.02 -12.89 -0.93
C ASN A 76 -7.18 -12.15 -1.98
N HIS A 77 -7.30 -12.54 -3.25
CA HIS A 77 -6.51 -11.97 -4.34
C HIS A 77 -6.79 -10.48 -4.59
N GLU A 78 -8.02 -10.00 -4.36
CA GLU A 78 -8.34 -8.57 -4.48
C GLU A 78 -7.70 -7.77 -3.36
N LEU A 79 -7.79 -8.25 -2.12
CA LEU A 79 -7.15 -7.59 -0.99
C LEU A 79 -5.63 -7.56 -1.18
N PHE A 80 -5.02 -8.67 -1.62
CA PHE A 80 -3.59 -8.74 -1.90
C PHE A 80 -3.14 -7.74 -2.99
N LYS A 81 -3.91 -7.61 -4.08
CA LYS A 81 -3.68 -6.58 -5.11
C LYS A 81 -3.64 -5.17 -4.52
N LEU A 82 -4.60 -4.86 -3.63
CA LEU A 82 -4.69 -3.56 -2.98
C LEU A 82 -3.51 -3.32 -2.02
N VAL A 83 -3.05 -4.35 -1.31
CA VAL A 83 -1.86 -4.25 -0.46
C VAL A 83 -0.63 -3.88 -1.28
N LEU A 84 -0.37 -4.60 -2.39
CA LEU A 84 0.75 -4.25 -3.27
C LEU A 84 0.62 -2.83 -3.83
N LEU A 85 -0.59 -2.43 -4.25
CA LEU A 85 -0.84 -1.08 -4.74
C LEU A 85 -0.58 0.00 -3.69
N PHE A 86 -0.97 -0.23 -2.44
CA PHE A 86 -0.69 0.68 -1.33
C PHE A 86 0.83 0.93 -1.20
N TRP A 87 1.66 -0.11 -1.27
CA TRP A 87 3.12 0.02 -1.22
C TRP A 87 3.74 0.68 -2.45
N GLU A 88 3.05 0.70 -3.59
CA GLU A 88 3.44 1.52 -4.75
C GLU A 88 3.15 3.02 -4.51
N CYS A 89 2.11 3.35 -3.73
CA CYS A 89 1.63 4.72 -3.53
C CYS A 89 2.28 5.47 -2.37
N ILE A 90 2.85 4.78 -1.37
CA ILE A 90 3.46 5.42 -0.19
C ILE A 90 4.98 5.56 -0.32
N GLU A 91 5.57 6.42 0.53
CA GLU A 91 7.04 6.56 0.61
C GLU A 91 7.57 5.40 1.43
N ARG A 92 8.70 4.83 1.01
CA ARG A 92 9.34 3.67 1.67
C ARG A 92 10.61 4.03 2.43
N VAL A 93 11.06 5.28 2.27
CA VAL A 93 12.22 5.85 2.93
C VAL A 93 11.79 7.02 3.79
N ASP A 94 12.50 7.24 4.90
CA ASP A 94 12.35 8.44 5.71
C ASP A 94 12.90 9.66 4.94
N PRO A 95 12.09 10.70 4.70
CA PRO A 95 12.52 11.90 3.98
C PRO A 95 13.73 12.62 4.61
N ASN A 96 13.95 12.48 5.92
CA ASN A 96 15.04 13.16 6.62
C ASN A 96 16.37 12.39 6.54
N THR A 97 16.30 11.06 6.59
CA THR A 97 17.50 10.20 6.68
C THR A 97 17.82 9.46 5.38
N GLY A 98 16.85 9.36 4.46
CA GLY A 98 16.96 8.59 3.22
C GLY A 98 16.96 7.07 3.42
N LYS A 99 16.82 6.58 4.66
CA LYS A 99 16.83 5.15 4.99
C LYS A 99 15.46 4.53 4.83
N LEU A 100 15.41 3.25 4.47
CA LEU A 100 14.16 2.49 4.45
C LEU A 100 13.47 2.50 5.82
N TYR A 101 12.14 2.55 5.81
CA TYR A 101 11.36 2.35 7.02
C TYR A 101 11.61 0.97 7.62
N PRO A 102 11.78 0.83 8.95
CA PRO A 102 12.02 -0.47 9.60
C PRO A 102 10.94 -1.52 9.27
N GLU A 103 9.70 -1.07 9.03
CA GLU A 103 8.58 -1.89 8.60
C GLU A 103 8.85 -2.66 7.31
N MET A 104 9.74 -2.15 6.44
CA MET A 104 10.11 -2.79 5.19
C MET A 104 10.71 -4.18 5.39
N ILE A 105 11.32 -4.48 6.54
CA ILE A 105 11.82 -5.82 6.86
C ILE A 105 10.69 -6.87 6.75
N LEU A 106 9.51 -6.56 7.28
CA LEU A 106 8.35 -7.47 7.23
C LEU A 106 7.78 -7.58 5.82
N VAL A 107 7.81 -6.47 5.08
CA VAL A 107 7.35 -6.41 3.69
C VAL A 107 8.27 -7.24 2.78
N CYS A 108 9.60 -7.10 2.92
CA CYS A 108 10.59 -7.89 2.18
C CYS A 108 10.42 -9.39 2.43
N ASN A 109 10.23 -9.81 3.68
CA ASN A 109 9.98 -11.21 4.00
C ASN A 109 8.69 -11.74 3.31
N SER A 110 7.63 -10.93 3.30
CA SER A 110 6.39 -11.30 2.58
C SER A 110 6.61 -11.38 1.07
N ILE A 111 7.33 -10.43 0.47
CA ILE A 111 7.68 -10.43 -0.96
C ILE A 111 8.42 -11.71 -1.32
N LYS A 112 9.44 -12.09 -0.55
CA LYS A 112 10.21 -13.31 -0.78
C LYS A 112 9.31 -14.55 -0.76
N ASN A 113 8.46 -14.68 0.26
CA ASN A 113 7.48 -15.77 0.34
C ASN A 113 6.52 -15.79 -0.85
N ASN A 114 6.11 -14.62 -1.36
CA ASN A 114 5.23 -14.50 -2.52
C ASN A 114 5.91 -14.90 -3.83
N LEU A 115 7.22 -14.66 -3.97
CA LEU A 115 8.01 -15.08 -5.14
C LEU A 115 8.23 -16.60 -5.19
N GLU A 116 8.28 -17.25 -4.02
CA GLU A 116 8.39 -18.71 -3.90
C GLU A 116 7.02 -19.41 -3.88
N HIS A 117 5.93 -18.65 -3.97
CA HIS A 117 4.57 -19.18 -3.83
C HIS A 117 4.18 -20.09 -5.00
N ALA A 118 3.49 -21.20 -4.71
CA ALA A 118 3.07 -22.18 -5.72
C ALA A 118 2.14 -21.58 -6.80
N ASN A 119 1.31 -20.60 -6.43
CA ASN A 119 0.42 -19.89 -7.35
C ASN A 119 1.20 -18.88 -8.22
N GLU A 120 1.25 -19.12 -9.53
CA GLU A 120 1.86 -18.25 -10.54
C GLU A 120 1.28 -16.84 -10.58
N PHE A 121 -0.01 -16.68 -10.31
CA PHE A 121 -0.64 -15.36 -10.26
C PHE A 121 -0.02 -14.49 -9.16
N VAL A 122 0.21 -15.07 -7.97
CA VAL A 122 0.82 -14.39 -6.82
C VAL A 122 2.26 -13.99 -7.15
N ARG A 123 3.02 -14.90 -7.77
CA ARG A 123 4.40 -14.61 -8.23
C ARG A 123 4.42 -13.49 -9.27
N GLY A 124 3.59 -13.59 -10.30
CA GLY A 124 3.54 -12.64 -11.41
C GLY A 124 3.17 -11.23 -10.98
N ILE A 125 2.17 -11.08 -10.11
CA ILE A 125 1.80 -9.76 -9.59
C ILE A 125 2.86 -9.18 -8.65
N THR A 126 3.53 -10.02 -7.86
CA THR A 126 4.66 -9.61 -7.01
C THR A 126 5.83 -9.13 -7.87
N LEU A 127 6.15 -9.81 -8.97
CA LEU A 127 7.15 -9.37 -9.93
C LEU A 127 6.78 -8.04 -10.59
N ARG A 128 5.50 -7.84 -10.96
CA ARG A 128 5.03 -6.53 -11.46
C ARG A 128 5.24 -5.43 -10.43
N PHE A 129 4.95 -5.70 -9.17
CA PHE A 129 5.22 -4.74 -8.09
C PHE A 129 6.72 -4.42 -8.00
N LEU A 130 7.58 -5.45 -7.96
CA LEU A 130 9.04 -5.29 -7.90
C LEU A 130 9.63 -4.51 -9.07
N SER A 131 9.06 -4.63 -10.28
CA SER A 131 9.49 -3.87 -11.46
C SER A 131 9.37 -2.35 -11.32
N LYS A 132 8.65 -1.87 -10.28
CA LYS A 132 8.44 -0.44 -9.99
C LYS A 132 9.21 0.04 -8.75
N ILE A 133 9.92 -0.86 -8.07
CA ILE A 133 10.72 -0.55 -6.88
C ILE A 133 12.08 -0.01 -7.34
N LYS A 134 12.51 1.10 -6.74
CA LYS A 134 13.80 1.75 -7.06
C LYS A 134 14.83 1.55 -5.94
N GLU A 135 14.35 1.19 -4.75
CA GLU A 135 15.15 1.00 -3.56
C GLU A 135 15.86 -0.35 -3.62
N VAL A 136 17.14 -0.32 -3.98
CA VAL A 136 17.98 -1.51 -4.19
C VAL A 136 18.01 -2.41 -2.96
N GLU A 137 17.99 -1.83 -1.75
CA GLU A 137 17.93 -2.56 -0.48
C GLU A 137 16.73 -3.53 -0.39
N ILE A 138 15.61 -3.25 -1.07
CA ILE A 138 14.44 -4.15 -1.12
C ILE A 138 14.67 -5.34 -2.07
N LEU A 139 15.51 -5.16 -3.09
CA LEU A 139 15.83 -6.20 -4.08
C LEU A 139 16.95 -7.13 -3.59
N GLU A 140 17.80 -6.66 -2.68
CA GLU A 140 18.93 -7.41 -2.11
C GLU A 140 18.56 -8.22 -0.85
N SER A 141 17.43 -7.90 -0.20
CA SER A 141 16.93 -8.54 1.03
C SER A 141 16.32 -9.93 0.80
#